data_AF-A0A2S1LQU7-F1
#
_entry.id   AF-A0A2S1LQU7-F1
#
_cell.length_a   1.000
_cell.length_b   1.000
_cell.length_c   1.000
_cell.angle_alpha   90.00
_cell.angle_beta   90.00
_cell.angle_gamma   90.00
#
_symmetry.space_group_name_H-M   'P 1'
#
loop_
_entity.id
_entity.type
_entity.pdbx_description
1 polymer ?
#
loop_
_entity_poly.entity_id
_entity_poly.type
_entity_poly.pdbx_seq_one_letter_code
_entity_poly.pdbx_strand_id
1 'polypeptide(L)'
;MLYKIGEKISVDLSEYLKEHTNEADRATVANQHNYGPSILNAVIKRNRNVTSENCPMLNDVMKIAIQTRNHKKQYFDKTHRQILKEVEA
;
A
#
# COMPACT_ATOMS: atom_id res chain seq x y z
N MET A 1 4.92 15.47 5.17
CA MET A 1 4.89 15.08 3.74
C MET A 1 5.39 13.65 3.64
N LEU A 2 4.60 12.71 3.12
CA LEU A 2 4.90 11.26 3.19
C LEU A 2 6.09 10.83 2.32
N TYR A 3 6.43 11.63 1.32
CA TYR A 3 7.63 11.51 0.51
C TYR A 3 7.96 12.87 -0.14
N LYS A 4 9.16 13.00 -0.70
CA LYS A 4 9.59 14.15 -1.51
C LYS A 4 10.17 13.65 -2.84
N ILE A 5 9.99 14.43 -3.90
CA ILE A 5 10.63 14.16 -5.20
C ILE A 5 12.14 14.23 -5.02
N GLY A 6 12.86 13.29 -5.65
CA GLY A 6 14.31 13.16 -5.54
C GLY A 6 14.77 12.33 -4.34
N GLU A 7 13.87 11.99 -3.41
CA GLU A 7 14.19 11.17 -2.23
C GLU A 7 13.51 9.80 -2.29
N LYS A 8 14.00 8.87 -1.48
CA LYS A 8 13.30 7.60 -1.23
C LYS A 8 12.11 7.86 -0.31
N ILE A 9 11.00 7.15 -0.52
CA ILE A 9 9.87 7.15 0.44
C ILE A 9 10.36 6.75 1.83
N SER A 10 9.71 7.18 2.92
CA SER A 10 10.12 6.82 4.29
C SER A 10 10.08 5.30 4.54
N VAL A 11 10.79 4.81 5.57
CA VAL A 11 10.82 3.38 5.91
C VAL A 11 9.41 2.93 6.29
N ASP A 12 8.72 3.71 7.12
CA ASP A 12 7.36 3.43 7.57
C ASP A 12 6.37 3.37 6.40
N LEU A 13 6.49 4.27 5.41
CA LEU A 13 5.65 4.22 4.22
C LEU A 13 5.96 2.97 3.38
N SER A 14 7.22 2.60 3.25
CA SER A 14 7.62 1.35 2.57
C SER A 14 6.99 0.13 3.25
N GLU A 15 7.12 0.01 4.57
CA GLU A 15 6.55 -1.10 5.34
C GLU A 15 5.02 -1.14 5.20
N TYR A 16 4.37 0.01 5.39
CA TYR A 16 2.92 0.15 5.25
C TYR A 16 2.42 -0.31 3.86
N LEU A 17 3.09 0.11 2.79
CA LEU A 17 2.73 -0.28 1.43
C LEU A 17 2.95 -1.77 1.18
N LYS A 18 4.02 -2.37 1.73
CA LYS A 18 4.25 -3.82 1.60
C LYS A 18 3.21 -4.64 2.35
N GLU A 19 2.77 -4.19 3.52
CA GLU A 19 1.79 -4.90 4.35
C GLU A 19 0.36 -4.87 3.77
N HIS A 20 0.03 -3.77 3.10
CA HIS A 20 -1.34 -3.50 2.63
C HIS A 20 -1.51 -3.58 1.11
N THR A 21 -0.48 -3.95 0.36
CA THR A 21 -0.56 -4.24 -1.09
C THR A 21 0.22 -5.49 -1.45
N ASN A 22 -0.31 -6.29 -2.38
CA ASN A 22 0.38 -7.45 -2.93
C ASN A 22 1.06 -7.14 -4.27
N GLU A 23 1.73 -8.12 -4.87
CA GLU A 23 2.42 -7.93 -6.16
C GLU A 23 1.46 -7.67 -7.32
N ALA A 24 0.28 -8.27 -7.32
CA ALA A 24 -0.73 -8.08 -8.36
C ALA A 24 -1.34 -6.66 -8.31
N ASP A 25 -1.57 -6.11 -7.12
CA ASP A 25 -2.03 -4.74 -6.94
C ASP A 25 -1.03 -3.76 -7.56
N ARG A 26 0.27 -3.94 -7.23
CA ARG A 26 1.35 -3.10 -7.73
C ARG A 26 1.55 -3.26 -9.24
N ALA A 27 1.43 -4.48 -9.77
CA ALA A 27 1.52 -4.73 -11.20
C ALA A 27 0.38 -4.04 -11.95
N THR A 28 -0.85 -4.13 -11.44
CA THR A 28 -2.03 -3.45 -11.99
C THR A 28 -1.81 -1.95 -12.06
N VAL A 29 -1.40 -1.33 -10.95
CA VAL A 29 -1.14 0.12 -10.89
C VAL A 29 0.00 0.51 -11.84
N ALA A 30 1.11 -0.22 -11.85
CA ALA A 30 2.21 0.10 -12.75
C ALA A 30 1.77 0.06 -14.22
N ASN A 31 1.02 -0.98 -14.62
CA ASN A 31 0.51 -1.13 -15.98
C ASN A 31 -0.47 -0.02 -16.37
N GLN A 32 -1.34 0.43 -15.45
CA GLN A 32 -2.27 1.55 -15.68
C GLN A 32 -1.54 2.86 -15.99
N HIS A 33 -0.34 3.04 -15.45
CA HIS A 33 0.51 4.20 -15.71
C HIS A 33 1.53 3.96 -16.83
N ASN A 34 1.42 2.88 -17.60
CA ASN A 34 2.35 2.48 -18.68
C ASN A 34 3.80 2.25 -18.20
N TYR A 35 3.98 1.83 -16.94
CA TYR A 35 5.28 1.46 -16.38
C TYR A 35 5.41 -0.04 -16.16
N GLY A 36 6.65 -0.53 -16.24
CA GLY A 36 6.96 -1.88 -15.79
C GLY A 36 6.75 -2.03 -14.27
N PRO A 37 6.15 -3.14 -13.78
CA PRO A 37 5.94 -3.39 -12.34
C PRO A 37 7.22 -3.31 -11.49
N SER A 38 8.38 -3.57 -12.09
CA SER A 38 9.69 -3.46 -11.43
C SER A 38 10.00 -2.05 -10.94
N ILE A 39 9.50 -1.01 -11.61
CA ILE A 39 9.76 0.39 -11.26
C ILE A 39 9.02 0.75 -9.97
N LEU A 40 7.72 0.48 -9.90
CA LEU A 40 6.93 0.71 -8.68
C LEU A 40 7.43 -0.13 -7.51
N ASN A 41 7.75 -1.40 -7.76
CA ASN A 41 8.36 -2.25 -6.75
C ASN A 41 9.71 -1.72 -6.25
N ALA A 42 10.56 -1.16 -7.13
CA ALA A 42 11.81 -0.56 -6.73
C ALA A 42 11.62 0.69 -5.87
N VAL A 43 10.62 1.52 -6.16
CA VAL A 43 10.27 2.69 -5.33
C VAL A 43 9.76 2.24 -3.96
N ILE A 44 8.81 1.29 -3.91
CA ILE A 44 8.26 0.75 -2.65
C ILE A 44 9.35 0.09 -1.81
N LYS A 45 10.26 -0.67 -2.43
CA LYS A 45 11.41 -1.29 -1.75
C LYS A 45 12.53 -0.30 -1.40
N ARG A 46 12.35 1.00 -1.67
CA ARG A 46 13.36 2.06 -1.44
C ARG A 46 14.69 1.82 -2.19
N ASN A 47 14.64 1.11 -3.31
CA ASN A 47 15.75 0.93 -4.25
C ASN A 47 15.82 2.04 -5.30
N ARG A 48 14.74 2.83 -5.45
CA ARG A 48 14.68 4.02 -6.30
C ARG A 48 14.07 5.20 -5.55
N ASN A 49 14.42 6.39 -6.01
CA ASN A 49 13.85 7.65 -5.53
C ASN A 49 12.48 7.89 -6.19
N VAL A 50 11.66 8.69 -5.54
CA VAL A 50 10.43 9.21 -6.13
C VAL A 50 10.79 10.26 -7.17
N THR A 51 10.16 10.18 -8.33
CA THR A 51 10.29 11.16 -9.42
C THR A 51 8.90 11.71 -9.74
N SER A 52 8.84 12.85 -10.43
CA SER A 52 7.56 13.42 -10.87
C SER A 52 6.75 12.45 -11.74
N GLU A 53 7.45 11.66 -12.54
CA GLU A 53 6.90 10.59 -13.39
C GLU A 53 6.26 9.45 -12.61
N ASN A 54 6.88 9.05 -11.51
CA ASN A 54 6.51 7.85 -10.76
C ASN A 54 5.64 8.18 -9.52
N CYS A 55 5.41 9.47 -9.28
CA CYS A 55 4.57 10.00 -8.21
C CYS A 55 3.08 9.61 -8.36
N PRO A 56 2.45 9.69 -9.55
CA PRO A 56 1.05 9.29 -9.74
C PRO A 56 0.79 7.82 -9.40
N MET A 57 1.62 6.89 -9.89
CA MET A 57 1.51 5.46 -9.56
C MET A 57 1.66 5.21 -8.06
N LEU A 58 2.55 5.94 -7.37
CA LEU A 58 2.75 5.79 -5.94
C LEU A 58 1.50 6.24 -5.17
N ASN A 59 0.85 7.32 -5.59
CA ASN A 59 -0.41 7.79 -4.99
C ASN A 59 -1.54 6.77 -5.16
N ASP A 60 -1.65 6.14 -6.33
CA ASP A 60 -2.69 5.13 -6.56
C ASP A 60 -2.47 3.85 -5.76
N VAL A 61 -1.21 3.41 -5.61
CA VAL A 61 -0.88 2.30 -4.73
C VAL A 61 -1.20 2.61 -3.25
N MET A 62 -1.02 3.87 -2.82
CA MET A 62 -1.42 4.30 -1.48
C MET A 62 -2.93 4.23 -1.27
N LYS A 63 -3.73 4.58 -2.29
CA LYS A 63 -5.20 4.48 -2.21
C LYS A 63 -5.62 3.01 -2.02
N ILE A 64 -5.02 2.09 -2.77
CA ILE A 64 -5.26 0.65 -2.60
C ILE A 64 -4.87 0.21 -1.18
N ALA A 65 -3.69 0.60 -0.70
CA ALA A 65 -3.24 0.27 0.65
C ALA A 65 -4.23 0.72 1.74
N ILE A 66 -4.76 1.94 1.62
CA ILE A 66 -5.77 2.48 2.55
C ILE A 66 -7.07 1.66 2.48
N GLN A 67 -7.55 1.33 1.29
CA GLN A 67 -8.76 0.52 1.10
C GLN A 67 -8.58 -0.88 1.72
N THR A 68 -7.47 -1.56 1.45
CA THR A 68 -7.14 -2.86 2.02
C THR A 68 -7.09 -2.82 3.55
N ARG A 69 -6.43 -1.80 4.13
CA ARG A 69 -6.39 -1.60 5.58
C ARG A 69 -7.78 -1.43 6.17
N ASN A 70 -8.62 -0.61 5.55
CA ASN A 70 -9.97 -0.34 6.05
C ASN A 70 -10.85 -1.59 6.00
N HIS A 71 -10.77 -2.38 4.92
CA HIS A 71 -11.47 -3.67 4.83
C HIS A 71 -10.99 -4.66 5.89
N LYS A 72 -9.67 -4.80 6.09
CA LYS A 72 -9.11 -5.65 7.15
C LYS A 72 -9.60 -5.23 8.54
N LYS A 73 -9.61 -3.92 8.83
CA LYS A 73 -10.13 -3.39 10.10
C LYS A 73 -11.59 -3.76 10.31
N GLN A 74 -12.45 -3.52 9.32
CA GLN A 74 -13.87 -3.86 9.42
C GLN A 74 -14.10 -5.37 9.64
N TYR A 75 -13.30 -6.21 8.98
CA TYR A 75 -13.34 -7.65 9.18
C TYR A 75 -12.96 -8.02 10.61
N PHE A 76 -11.83 -7.53 11.12
CA PHE A 76 -11.40 -7.81 12.49
C PHE A 76 -12.38 -7.28 13.55
N ASP A 77 -12.93 -6.08 13.35
CA ASP A 77 -13.97 -5.52 14.24
C ASP A 77 -15.21 -6.43 14.27
N LYS A 78 -15.59 -7.02 13.12
CA LYS A 78 -16.70 -7.97 13.04
C LYS A 78 -16.37 -9.28 13.78
N THR A 79 -15.19 -9.85 13.54
CA THR A 79 -14.74 -11.08 14.19
C THR A 79 -14.61 -10.90 15.70
N HIS A 80 -14.04 -9.79 16.16
CA HIS A 80 -13.92 -9.48 17.58
C HIS A 80 -15.29 -9.45 18.27
N ARG A 81 -16.29 -8.79 17.66
CA ARG A 81 -17.68 -8.79 18.18
C ARG A 81 -18.30 -10.19 18.23
N GLN A 82 -17.96 -11.08 17.30
CA GLN A 82 -18.46 -12.47 17.33
C GLN A 82 -17.83 -13.25 18.49
N ILE A 83 -16.51 -13.13 18.67
CA ILE A 83 -15.80 -13.78 19.78
C ILE A 83 -16.34 -13.32 21.13
N LEU A 84 -16.57 -12.02 21.34
CA LEU A 84 -17.14 -11.51 22.58
C LEU A 84 -18.49 -12.15 22.91
N LYS A 85 -19.36 -12.31 21.90
CA LYS A 85 -20.66 -12.98 22.08
C LYS A 85 -20.55 -14.46 22.45
N GLU A 86 -19.50 -15.15 21.99
CA GLU A 86 -19.28 -16.57 22.31
C GLU A 86 -18.65 -16.76 23.69
N VAL A 87 -17.79 -15.83 24.13
CA VAL A 87 -17.09 -15.92 25.42
C VAL A 87 -17.94 -15.40 26.59
N GLU A 88 -18.82 -14.42 26.35
CA GLU A 88 -19.70 -13.85 27.38
C GLU A 88 -21.06 -14.54 27.50
N ALA A 89 -21.36 -15.52 26.65
CA ALA A 89 -22.58 -16.35 26.69
C ALA A 89 -22.40 -17.59 27.58
#